data_AF-A0A7D5M3R6-F1
#
_entry.id   AF-A0A7D5M3R6-F1
#
_cell.length_a   1.000
_cell.length_b   1.000
_cell.length_c   1.000
_cell.angle_alpha   90.00
_cell.angle_beta   90.00
_cell.angle_gamma   90.00
#
_symmetry.space_group_name_H-M   'P 1'
#
loop_
_entity.id
_entity.type
_entity.pdbx_description
1 polymer ?
#
loop_
_entity_poly.entity_id
_entity_poly.type
_entity_poly.pdbx_seq_one_letter_code
_entity_poly.pdbx_strand_id
1 'polypeptide(L)' 'MKSGLYGFLFAMWILILLGGGILVTILGPISISGFGQFDMFISSIIKAIIAIILVVIWVLILSKLKNWIFRKEIKS' A
#
# COMPACT_ATOMS: atom_id res chain seq x y z
N MET A 1 -16.31 17.33 -12.15
CA MET A 1 -16.81 17.02 -10.79
C MET A 1 -17.09 15.54 -10.57
N LYS A 2 -17.98 14.86 -11.32
CA LYS A 2 -18.28 13.44 -11.07
C LYS A 2 -17.18 12.48 -11.55
N SER A 3 -16.58 12.74 -12.72
CA SER A 3 -15.57 11.86 -13.33
C SER A 3 -14.26 11.77 -12.52
N GLY A 4 -13.76 12.89 -11.98
CA GLY A 4 -12.55 12.88 -11.13
C GLY A 4 -12.73 12.07 -9.83
N LEU A 5 -13.91 12.13 -9.23
CA LEU A 5 -14.27 11.38 -8.02
C LEU A 5 -14.31 9.87 -8.29
N TYR A 6 -14.94 9.44 -9.38
CA TYR A 6 -14.97 8.03 -9.78
C TYR A 6 -13.57 7.50 -10.14
N GLY A 7 -12.74 8.32 -10.82
CA GLY A 7 -11.35 7.97 -11.10
C GLY A 7 -10.50 7.81 -9.83
N PHE A 8 -10.70 8.68 -8.84
CA PHE A 8 -10.04 8.55 -7.53
C PHE A 8 -10.45 7.28 -6.79
N LEU A 9 -11.76 6.98 -6.74
CA LEU A 9 -12.28 5.76 -6.12
C LEU A 9 -11.73 4.51 -6.81
N PHE A 10 -11.72 4.48 -8.14
CA PHE A 10 -11.17 3.36 -8.89
C PHE A 10 -9.68 3.13 -8.62
N ALA A 11 -8.88 4.21 -8.59
CA ALA A 11 -7.46 4.13 -8.25
C ALA A 11 -7.24 3.62 -6.82
N MET A 12 -8.08 4.03 -5.87
CA MET A 12 -8.02 3.55 -4.49
C MET A 12 -8.29 2.04 -4.40
N TRP A 13 -9.29 1.53 -5.11
CA TRP A 13 -9.59 0.09 -5.16
C TRP A 13 -8.45 -0.73 -5.77
N ILE A 14 -7.85 -0.26 -6.87
CA ILE A 14 -6.68 -0.91 -7.48
C ILE A 14 -5.51 -0.92 -6.50
N LEU A 15 -5.28 0.19 -5.80
CA LEU A 15 -4.22 0.28 -4.80
C LEU A 15 -4.38 -0.82 -3.74
N ILE A 16 -5.57 -0.96 -3.15
CA ILE A 16 -5.88 -1.97 -2.12
C ILE A 16 -5.63 -3.39 -2.64
N LEU A 17 -6.09 -3.70 -3.85
CA LEU A 17 -5.87 -5.01 -4.47
C LEU A 17 -4.38 -5.30 -4.68
N LEU A 18 -3.62 -4.32 -5.16
CA LEU A 18 -2.19 -4.49 -5.42
C LEU A 18 -1.40 -4.78 -4.14
N GLY A 19 -1.53 -3.95 -3.11
CA GLY A 19 -0.75 -4.17 -1.89
C GLY A 19 -1.33 -5.26 -0.99
N GLY A 20 -2.64 -5.55 -1.04
CA GLY A 20 -3.17 -6.78 -0.46
C GLY A 20 -2.54 -8.02 -1.11
N GLY A 21 -2.47 -8.04 -2.45
CA GLY A 21 -1.76 -9.07 -3.21
C GLY A 21 -0.29 -9.18 -2.80
N ILE A 22 0.45 -8.06 -2.80
CA ILE A 22 1.87 -8.00 -2.42
C ILE A 22 2.10 -8.53 -0.99
N LEU A 23 1.26 -8.16 -0.03
CA LEU A 23 1.37 -8.63 1.36
C LEU A 23 1.20 -10.14 1.46
N VAL A 24 0.25 -10.72 0.74
CA VAL A 24 0.01 -12.17 0.82
C VAL A 24 1.07 -12.95 0.04
N THR A 25 1.42 -12.52 -1.16
CA THR A 25 2.35 -13.28 -2.02
C THR A 25 3.80 -13.13 -1.61
N ILE A 26 4.20 -11.95 -1.10
CA ILE A 26 5.58 -11.69 -0.70
C ILE A 26 5.74 -11.86 0.81
N LEU A 27 4.93 -11.19 1.63
CA LEU A 27 5.08 -11.25 3.10
C LEU A 27 4.57 -12.55 3.73
N GLY A 28 3.60 -13.22 3.10
CA GLY A 28 3.08 -14.50 3.55
C GLY A 28 4.17 -15.57 3.71
N PRO A 29 4.87 -15.96 2.61
CA PRO A 29 5.85 -17.04 2.65
C PRO A 29 7.19 -16.66 3.28
N ILE A 30 7.46 -15.38 3.54
CA ILE A 30 8.68 -14.96 4.24
C ILE A 30 8.70 -15.60 5.63
N SER A 31 9.64 -16.50 5.84
CA SER A 31 9.98 -17.07 7.13
C SER A 31 11.48 -16.93 7.29
N ILE A 32 11.89 -16.43 8.45
CA ILE A 32 13.31 -16.24 8.76
C ILE A 32 13.67 -17.42 9.65
N SER A 33 14.67 -18.18 9.25
CA SER A 33 15.21 -19.32 9.99
C SER A 33 16.68 -19.07 10.29
N GLY A 34 17.09 -19.16 11.55
CA GLY A 34 18.49 -18.99 11.96
C GLY A 34 18.71 -18.40 13.35
N PHE A 35 17.64 -17.91 13.99
CA PHE A 35 17.62 -17.32 15.33
C PHE A 35 16.92 -18.19 16.38
N GLY A 36 16.54 -19.43 16.04
CA GLY A 36 15.99 -20.39 16.99
C GLY A 36 14.62 -19.95 17.53
N GLN A 37 14.47 -19.80 18.85
CA GLN A 37 13.20 -19.35 19.46
C GLN A 37 12.77 -17.94 19.02
N PHE A 38 13.70 -17.10 18.57
CA PHE A 38 13.39 -15.73 18.15
C PHE A 38 12.98 -15.60 16.67
N ASP A 39 13.05 -16.68 15.89
CA ASP A 39 12.75 -16.67 14.45
C ASP A 39 11.35 -16.10 14.15
N MET A 40 10.34 -16.52 14.91
CA MET A 40 8.97 -16.04 14.74
C MET A 40 8.80 -14.56 15.12
N PHE A 41 9.51 -14.11 16.16
CA PHE A 41 9.45 -12.73 16.64
C PHE A 41 10.09 -11.76 15.65
N ILE A 42 11.31 -12.07 15.19
CA ILE A 42 12.04 -11.25 14.21
C ILE A 42 11.31 -11.24 12.87
N SER A 43 10.79 -12.39 12.42
CA SER A 43 9.98 -12.47 11.20
C SER A 43 8.74 -11.57 11.29
N SER A 44 8.05 -11.56 12.43
CA SER A 44 6.86 -10.72 12.63
C SER A 44 7.18 -9.23 12.62
N ILE A 45 8.29 -8.81 13.27
CA ILE A 45 8.73 -7.41 13.28
C ILE A 45 9.03 -6.92 11.86
N ILE A 46 9.79 -7.71 11.10
CA ILE A 46 10.16 -7.34 9.72
C ILE A 46 8.92 -7.23 8.84
N LYS A 47 8.00 -8.20 8.94
CA LYS A 47 6.71 -8.14 8.24
C LYS A 47 5.93 -6.87 8.60
N ALA A 48 5.86 -6.52 9.89
CA ALA A 48 5.16 -5.31 10.34
C ALA A 48 5.79 -4.04 9.78
N ILE A 49 7.12 -3.92 9.81
CA ILE A 49 7.84 -2.75 9.27
C ILE A 49 7.58 -2.60 7.77
N ILE A 50 7.68 -3.70 7.00
CA ILE A 50 7.44 -3.65 5.55
C ILE A 50 5.97 -3.26 5.27
N ALA A 51 5.02 -3.81 6.02
CA ALA A 51 3.61 -3.44 5.88
C ALA A 51 3.37 -1.95 6.14
N ILE A 52 3.99 -1.37 7.18
CA ILE A 52 3.87 0.06 7.48
C ILE A 52 4.47 0.90 6.35
N ILE A 53 5.64 0.56 5.84
CA ILE A 53 6.27 1.26 4.70
C ILE A 53 5.36 1.23 3.48
N LEU A 54 4.76 0.07 3.18
CA LEU A 54 3.81 -0.09 2.07
C LEU A 54 2.61 0.87 2.21
N VAL A 55 2.04 0.97 3.41
CA VAL A 55 0.92 1.88 3.70
C VAL A 55 1.33 3.34 3.51
N VAL A 56 2.53 3.73 3.96
CA VAL A 56 3.05 5.08 3.77
C VAL A 56 3.17 5.41 2.27
N ILE A 57 3.71 4.49 1.47
CA ILE A 57 3.82 4.65 0.01
C ILE A 57 2.43 4.86 -0.62
N TRP A 58 1.44 4.07 -0.23
CA TRP A 58 0.07 4.21 -0.70
C TRP A 58 -0.55 5.57 -0.37
N VAL A 59 -0.38 6.05 0.87
CA VAL A 59 -0.88 7.36 1.29
C VAL A 59 -0.24 8.47 0.45
N LEU A 60 1.05 8.38 0.17
CA LEU A 60 1.74 9.34 -0.70
C LEU A 60 1.21 9.30 -2.14
N ILE A 61 0.97 8.11 -2.70
CA ILE A 61 0.41 7.95 -4.04
C ILE A 61 -1.01 8.55 -4.10
N LEU A 62 -1.88 8.24 -3.13
CA LEU A 62 -3.24 8.78 -3.07
C LEU A 62 -3.25 10.30 -2.88
N SER A 63 -2.35 10.83 -2.06
CA SER A 63 -2.20 12.27 -1.85
C SER A 63 -1.81 12.98 -3.14
N LYS A 64 -0.84 12.44 -3.89
CA LYS A 64 -0.44 12.97 -5.19
C LYS A 64 -1.57 12.87 -6.23
N LEU A 65 -2.23 11.70 -6.33
CA LEU A 65 -3.34 11.46 -7.25
C LEU A 65 -4.51 12.42 -6.99
N LYS A 66 -4.91 12.59 -5.73
CA LYS A 66 -5.92 13.58 -5.32
C LYS A 66 -5.53 14.96 -5.82
N ASN A 67 -4.31 15.41 -5.52
CA ASN A 67 -3.87 16.75 -5.91
C ASN A 67 -3.84 16.93 -7.44
N TRP A 68 -3.51 15.88 -8.18
CA TRP A 68 -3.48 15.90 -9.64
C TRP A 68 -4.87 15.93 -10.29
N ILE A 69 -5.80 15.12 -9.79
CA ILE A 69 -7.19 15.06 -10.26
C ILE A 69 -7.92 16.38 -9.95
N PHE A 70 -7.79 16.89 -8.72
CA PHE A 70 -8.45 18.14 -8.31
C PHE A 70 -7.88 19.37 -9.00
N ARG A 71 -6.56 19.42 -9.25
CA ARG A 71 -5.94 20.56 -9.97
C ARG A 71 -6.29 20.55 -11.46
N LYS A 72 -6.51 19.38 -12.08
CA LYS A 72 -7.01 19.27 -13.45
C LYS A 72 -8.46 19.76 -13.59
N GLU A 73 -9.32 19.52 -12.60
CA GLU A 73 -10.71 20.01 -12.65
C GLU A 73 -10.84 21.53 -12.46
N ILE A 74 -9.91 22.21 -11.78
CA ILE A 74 -9.96 23.68 -11.58
C ILE A 74 -9.48 24.46 -12.83
N LYS A 75 -8.72 23.83 -13.72
CA LYS A 75 -8.13 24.48 -14.91
C LYS A 75 -8.94 24.27 -16.20
N SER A 76 -10.05 23.54 -16.11
CA SER A 76 -11.05 23.34 -17.18
C SER A 76 -12.31 24.12 -16.84
#